data_AF-A0A950Z5P0-F1
#
_entry.id   AF-A0A950Z5P0-F1
#
_cell.length_a   1.000
_cell.length_b   1.000
_cell.length_c   1.000
_cell.angle_alpha   90.00
_cell.angle_beta   90.00
_cell.angle_gamma   90.00
#
_symmetry.space_group_name_H-M   'P 1'
#
loop_
_entity.id
_entity.type
_entity.pdbx_description
1 polymer ?
#
loop_
_entity_poly.entity_id
_entity_poly.type
_entity_poly.pdbx_seq_one_letter_code
_entity_poly.pdbx_strand_id
1 'polypeptide(L)'
;MNLPRFVLAEQHFPNRAIANIPEHIRRELSQADFVSRVPKGARIAIGVGSRGISNIATIVKSVVDFWKEHGANPFIFPAMGSHGAATAEGQADVLAHYGIHEATMGVPVISSLDVVPLGRTEEGIETYIDKNAYESDGVFLIGRIKWHTDFSGSLESGLFKMMAIGLGKFAGARQYHTFAYRLGLERVIRSVGLKVFASGKILGGLAIQEGAHHETAGLVVVSGAQGGKALMEREEKLLAEVKSWMAKLPAPEIDILIIDEMGKNISGAGMDTKVINRSINCHYNPFPDTPVVHRIYVRGL
;
A
#
# COMPACT_ATOMS: atom_id res chain seq x y z
N MET A 1 -13.38 -47.09 -10.60
CA MET A 1 -13.83 -45.94 -9.79
C MET A 1 -14.23 -44.86 -10.79
N ASN A 2 -15.53 -44.52 -10.87
CA ASN A 2 -15.97 -43.46 -11.78
C ASN A 2 -15.76 -42.12 -11.08
N LEU A 3 -14.92 -41.27 -11.65
CA LEU A 3 -14.78 -39.89 -11.17
C LEU A 3 -16.08 -39.12 -11.45
N PRO A 4 -16.41 -38.11 -10.62
CA PRO A 4 -17.53 -37.21 -10.91
C PRO A 4 -17.31 -36.49 -12.24
N ARG A 5 -18.40 -36.02 -12.86
CA ARG A 5 -18.32 -35.19 -14.06
C ARG A 5 -17.64 -33.87 -13.71
N PHE A 6 -16.56 -33.55 -14.42
CA PHE A 6 -15.93 -32.24 -14.32
C PHE A 6 -16.61 -31.27 -15.29
N VAL A 7 -16.81 -30.04 -14.84
CA VAL A 7 -17.26 -28.92 -15.65
C VAL A 7 -16.24 -27.80 -15.54
N LEU A 8 -15.96 -27.13 -16.66
CA LEU A 8 -15.15 -25.93 -16.64
C LEU A 8 -16.05 -24.75 -16.24
N ALA A 9 -15.60 -23.98 -15.24
CA ALA A 9 -16.23 -22.74 -14.85
C ALA A 9 -15.20 -21.61 -14.98
N GLU A 10 -15.58 -20.53 -15.65
CA GLU A 10 -14.76 -19.34 -15.81
C GLU A 10 -15.48 -18.16 -15.14
N GLN A 11 -14.72 -17.34 -14.40
CA GLN A 11 -15.23 -16.11 -13.81
C GLN A 11 -14.74 -14.92 -14.64
N HIS A 12 -15.69 -14.12 -15.13
CA HIS A 12 -15.40 -12.87 -15.82
C HIS A 12 -15.51 -11.70 -14.85
N PHE A 13 -14.47 -10.87 -14.81
CA PHE A 13 -14.45 -9.63 -14.03
C PHE A 13 -14.56 -8.41 -14.94
N PRO A 14 -15.16 -7.31 -14.48
CA PRO A 14 -15.14 -6.06 -15.23
C PRO A 14 -13.71 -5.58 -15.44
N ASN A 15 -13.36 -5.19 -16.67
CA ASN A 15 -12.11 -4.49 -16.94
C ASN A 15 -12.23 -3.03 -16.44
N ARG A 16 -11.41 -2.68 -15.46
CA ARG A 16 -11.40 -1.34 -14.85
C ARG A 16 -10.17 -0.50 -15.25
N ALA A 17 -9.36 -0.98 -16.21
CA ALA A 17 -8.09 -0.38 -16.53
C ALA A 17 -8.19 1.12 -16.91
N ILE A 18 -7.35 1.93 -16.28
CA ILE A 18 -7.14 3.33 -16.69
C ILE A 18 -6.26 3.34 -17.94
N ALA A 19 -6.82 3.81 -19.05
CA ALA A 19 -6.14 3.81 -20.35
C ALA A 19 -4.92 4.76 -20.41
N ASN A 20 -5.02 5.95 -19.82
CA ASN A 20 -3.94 6.95 -19.82
C ASN A 20 -3.62 7.38 -18.39
N ILE A 21 -2.66 6.68 -17.78
CA ILE A 21 -2.20 6.91 -16.40
C ILE A 21 -1.63 8.32 -16.20
N PRO A 22 -0.70 8.83 -17.05
CA PRO A 22 -0.17 10.18 -16.88
C PRO A 22 -1.23 11.27 -16.86
N GLU A 23 -2.17 11.22 -17.81
CA GLU A 23 -3.24 12.23 -17.89
C GLU A 23 -4.22 12.12 -16.72
N HIS A 24 -4.56 10.91 -16.29
CA HIS A 24 -5.41 10.70 -15.12
C HIS A 24 -4.78 11.28 -13.85
N ILE A 25 -3.49 11.01 -13.61
CA ILE A 25 -2.75 11.55 -12.45
C ILE A 25 -2.68 13.07 -12.50
N ARG A 26 -2.37 13.65 -13.67
CA ARG A 26 -2.34 15.10 -13.84
C ARG A 26 -3.69 15.74 -13.46
N ARG A 27 -4.80 15.16 -13.93
CA ARG A 27 -6.14 15.65 -13.60
C ARG A 27 -6.44 15.54 -12.10
N GLU A 28 -6.19 14.40 -11.49
CA GLU A 28 -6.42 14.18 -10.06
C GLU A 28 -5.62 15.16 -9.19
N LEU A 29 -4.33 15.34 -9.48
CA LEU A 29 -3.48 16.26 -8.72
C LEU A 29 -3.87 17.72 -8.97
N SER A 30 -4.22 18.11 -10.20
CA SER A 30 -4.65 19.49 -10.50
C SER A 30 -5.92 19.91 -9.75
N GLN A 31 -6.75 18.94 -9.35
CA GLN A 31 -7.98 19.18 -8.58
C GLN A 31 -7.75 19.18 -7.05
N ALA A 32 -6.55 18.83 -6.59
CA ALA A 32 -6.26 18.71 -5.18
C ALA A 32 -6.04 20.08 -4.52
N ASP A 33 -6.73 20.31 -3.41
CA ASP A 33 -6.84 21.58 -2.68
C ASP A 33 -5.54 22.06 -1.99
N PHE A 34 -4.52 21.21 -1.93
CA PHE A 34 -3.21 21.54 -1.35
C PHE A 34 -2.18 21.99 -2.40
N VAL A 35 -2.35 21.67 -3.68
CA VAL A 35 -1.30 21.92 -4.70
C VAL A 35 -1.01 23.42 -4.82
N SER A 36 -2.05 24.25 -4.85
CA SER A 36 -1.90 25.71 -4.94
C SER A 36 -1.22 26.35 -3.72
N ARG A 37 -1.11 25.62 -2.60
CA ARG A 37 -0.47 26.07 -1.37
C ARG A 37 1.00 25.69 -1.30
N VAL A 38 1.48 24.82 -2.19
CA VAL A 38 2.89 24.42 -2.24
C VAL A 38 3.71 25.54 -2.90
N PRO A 39 4.69 26.13 -2.20
CA PRO A 39 5.53 27.18 -2.78
C PRO A 39 6.39 26.66 -3.94
N LYS A 40 6.70 27.54 -4.89
CA LYS A 40 7.75 27.26 -5.89
C LYS A 40 9.08 27.02 -5.18
N GLY A 41 9.83 26.04 -5.66
CA GLY A 41 11.09 25.58 -5.07
C GLY A 41 10.93 24.64 -3.88
N ALA A 42 9.71 24.38 -3.41
CA ALA A 42 9.46 23.48 -2.28
C ALA A 42 10.03 22.09 -2.56
N ARG A 43 10.73 21.53 -1.57
CA ARG A 43 11.30 20.19 -1.63
C ARG A 43 10.25 19.18 -1.24
N ILE A 44 9.76 18.38 -2.20
CA ILE A 44 8.65 17.44 -1.99
C ILE A 44 9.18 16.01 -1.92
N ALA A 45 8.96 15.35 -0.79
CA ALA A 45 9.35 13.96 -0.57
C ALA A 45 8.24 13.02 -1.08
N ILE A 46 8.54 12.22 -2.11
CA ILE A 46 7.62 11.25 -2.69
C ILE A 46 7.92 9.86 -2.14
N GLY A 47 7.06 9.37 -1.24
CA GLY A 47 7.25 8.09 -0.57
C GLY A 47 6.63 6.93 -1.33
N VAL A 48 7.44 5.92 -1.69
CA VAL A 48 7.00 4.76 -2.47
C VAL A 48 7.17 3.46 -1.69
N GLY A 49 6.16 2.59 -1.73
CA GLY A 49 6.17 1.29 -1.06
C GLY A 49 6.99 0.21 -1.77
N SER A 50 7.06 -0.97 -1.17
CA SER A 50 7.86 -2.13 -1.62
C SER A 50 7.09 -3.17 -2.41
N ARG A 51 5.93 -2.82 -2.98
CA ARG A 51 5.06 -3.76 -3.68
C ARG A 51 5.17 -3.59 -5.18
N GLY A 52 5.33 -4.70 -5.89
CA GLY A 52 5.11 -4.75 -7.32
C GLY A 52 3.63 -4.46 -7.60
N ILE A 53 3.39 -3.38 -8.32
CA ILE A 53 2.09 -2.87 -8.71
C ILE A 53 2.17 -2.59 -10.21
N SER A 54 1.13 -2.94 -10.96
CA SER A 54 1.10 -2.66 -12.39
C SER A 54 1.30 -1.17 -12.65
N ASN A 55 2.18 -0.84 -13.60
CA ASN A 55 2.51 0.52 -14.03
C ASN A 55 3.15 1.42 -12.95
N ILE A 56 3.70 0.87 -11.86
CA ILE A 56 4.20 1.69 -10.75
C ILE A 56 5.27 2.72 -11.16
N ALA A 57 6.20 2.38 -12.05
CA ALA A 57 7.18 3.34 -12.58
C ALA A 57 6.50 4.51 -13.29
N THR A 58 5.53 4.23 -14.17
CA THR A 58 4.76 5.25 -14.90
C THR A 58 3.95 6.12 -13.93
N ILE A 59 3.32 5.52 -12.93
CA ILE A 59 2.57 6.24 -11.89
C ILE A 59 3.49 7.21 -11.14
N VAL A 60 4.61 6.71 -10.62
CA VAL A 60 5.57 7.51 -9.84
C VAL A 60 6.17 8.62 -10.71
N LYS A 61 6.55 8.32 -11.95
CA LYS A 61 7.06 9.31 -12.90
C LYS A 61 6.06 10.43 -13.16
N SER A 62 4.77 10.08 -13.32
CA SER A 62 3.72 11.06 -13.56
C SER A 62 3.50 12.00 -12.37
N VAL A 63 3.60 11.48 -11.14
CA VAL A 63 3.56 12.31 -9.92
C VAL A 63 4.78 13.21 -9.83
N VAL A 64 5.99 12.69 -10.12
CA VAL A 64 7.23 13.48 -10.15
C VAL A 64 7.14 14.61 -11.17
N ASP A 65 6.72 14.31 -12.40
CA ASP A 65 6.62 15.29 -13.48
C ASP A 65 5.62 16.39 -13.15
N PHE A 66 4.46 16.02 -12.59
CA PHE A 66 3.49 17.00 -12.10
C PHE A 66 4.13 17.98 -11.12
N TRP A 67 4.86 17.50 -10.11
CA TRP A 67 5.49 18.39 -9.12
C TRP A 67 6.58 19.27 -9.75
N LYS A 68 7.37 18.74 -10.69
CA LYS A 68 8.37 19.53 -11.44
C LYS A 68 7.72 20.62 -12.28
N GLU A 69 6.63 20.30 -13.00
CA GLU A 69 5.85 21.25 -13.79
C GLU A 69 5.26 22.38 -12.92
N HIS A 70 4.91 22.08 -11.67
CA HIS A 70 4.44 23.06 -10.68
C HIS A 70 5.58 23.82 -9.97
N GLY A 71 6.82 23.62 -10.41
CA GLY A 71 7.99 24.34 -9.93
C GLY A 71 8.53 23.86 -8.57
N ALA A 72 8.14 22.68 -8.11
CA ALA A 72 8.71 22.05 -6.92
C ALA A 72 10.00 21.27 -7.25
N ASN A 73 10.74 20.89 -6.21
CA ASN A 73 11.96 20.09 -6.27
C ASN A 73 11.72 18.70 -5.65
N PRO A 74 11.03 17.78 -6.36
CA PRO A 74 10.71 16.48 -5.80
C PRO A 74 11.93 15.55 -5.71
N PHE A 75 11.91 14.66 -4.72
CA PHE A 75 12.79 13.50 -4.64
C PHE A 75 11.98 12.29 -4.20
N ILE A 76 12.45 11.09 -4.55
CA ILE A 76 11.80 9.84 -4.18
C ILE A 76 12.53 9.23 -2.99
N PHE A 77 11.80 8.61 -2.07
CA PHE A 77 12.39 7.81 -0.99
C PHE A 77 11.56 6.55 -0.72
N PRO A 78 12.20 5.46 -0.26
CA PRO A 78 11.50 4.23 0.09
C PRO A 78 10.74 4.38 1.41
N ALA A 79 9.42 4.19 1.36
CA ALA A 79 8.51 4.22 2.51
C ALA A 79 7.97 2.81 2.80
N MET A 80 8.87 1.89 3.18
CA MET A 80 8.60 0.46 3.20
C MET A 80 8.92 -0.28 4.50
N GLY A 81 9.19 0.46 5.59
CA GLY A 81 9.42 -0.13 6.91
C GLY A 81 10.68 -1.00 6.95
N SER A 82 10.51 -2.30 7.21
CA SER A 82 11.59 -3.29 7.32
C SER A 82 11.95 -4.03 6.02
N HIS A 83 11.30 -3.70 4.89
CA HIS A 83 11.63 -4.30 3.60
C HIS A 83 13.03 -3.89 3.10
N GLY A 84 13.53 -4.57 2.05
CA GLY A 84 14.87 -4.29 1.50
C GLY A 84 16.00 -4.66 2.46
N ALA A 85 15.84 -5.79 3.16
CA ALA A 85 16.73 -6.24 4.23
C ALA A 85 16.93 -5.20 5.37
N ALA A 86 16.06 -4.18 5.47
CA ALA A 86 16.25 -3.05 6.36
C ALA A 86 17.65 -2.41 6.21
N THR A 87 18.08 -2.19 4.96
CA THR A 87 19.31 -1.46 4.57
C THR A 87 18.95 -0.35 3.60
N ALA A 88 19.76 0.70 3.52
CA ALA A 88 19.52 1.78 2.55
C ALA A 88 19.63 1.24 1.11
N GLU A 89 20.67 0.46 0.85
CA GLU A 89 20.97 -0.17 -0.44
C GLU A 89 19.83 -1.12 -0.84
N GLY A 90 19.45 -2.04 0.04
CA GLY A 90 18.39 -3.00 -0.26
C GLY A 90 17.01 -2.36 -0.47
N GLN A 91 16.71 -1.22 0.19
CA GLN A 91 15.48 -0.48 -0.10
C GLN A 91 15.53 0.27 -1.44
N ALA A 92 16.70 0.78 -1.83
CA ALA A 92 16.91 1.38 -3.15
C ALA A 92 16.80 0.32 -4.25
N ASP A 93 17.39 -0.87 -4.05
CA ASP A 93 17.34 -1.98 -4.99
C ASP A 93 15.90 -2.46 -5.24
N VAL A 94 15.07 -2.49 -4.18
CA VAL A 94 13.64 -2.81 -4.32
C VAL A 94 12.94 -1.82 -5.26
N LEU A 95 13.21 -0.51 -5.12
CA LEU A 95 12.63 0.49 -6.02
C LEU A 95 13.20 0.38 -7.44
N ALA A 96 14.51 0.15 -7.57
CA ALA A 96 15.18 0.00 -8.86
C ALA A 96 14.62 -1.20 -9.64
N HIS A 97 14.33 -2.32 -8.96
CA HIS A 97 13.68 -3.48 -9.56
C HIS A 97 12.29 -3.17 -10.15
N TYR A 98 11.62 -2.14 -9.64
CA TYR A 98 10.35 -1.64 -10.17
C TYR A 98 10.52 -0.53 -11.22
N GLY A 99 11.74 -0.30 -11.71
CA GLY A 99 12.07 0.76 -12.66
C GLY A 99 12.10 2.17 -12.05
N ILE A 100 12.19 2.27 -10.72
CA ILE A 100 12.20 3.53 -9.98
C ILE A 100 13.63 3.80 -9.49
N HIS A 101 14.39 4.49 -10.33
CA HIS A 101 15.75 4.94 -10.03
C HIS A 101 15.99 6.31 -10.70
N GLU A 102 17.10 6.96 -10.35
CA GLU A 102 17.33 8.37 -10.76
C GLU A 102 17.28 8.57 -12.27
N ALA A 103 17.88 7.67 -13.04
CA ALA A 103 17.91 7.78 -14.50
C ALA A 103 16.52 7.69 -15.16
N THR A 104 15.57 6.92 -14.62
CA THR A 104 14.21 6.82 -15.16
C THR A 104 13.29 7.92 -14.63
N MET A 105 13.52 8.35 -13.39
CA MET A 105 12.67 9.33 -12.70
C MET A 105 13.08 10.78 -12.99
N GLY A 106 14.36 11.02 -13.31
CA GLY A 106 14.91 12.35 -13.55
C GLY A 106 14.92 13.24 -12.31
N VAL A 107 14.97 12.60 -11.13
CA VAL A 107 15.04 13.20 -9.78
C VAL A 107 15.82 12.27 -8.85
N PRO A 108 16.36 12.78 -7.73
CA PRO A 108 17.09 11.95 -6.77
C PRO A 108 16.22 10.84 -6.16
N VAL A 109 16.83 9.68 -5.91
CA VAL A 109 16.24 8.59 -5.13
C VAL A 109 17.07 8.42 -3.86
N ILE A 110 16.55 8.96 -2.75
CA ILE A 110 17.28 9.07 -1.48
C ILE A 110 16.81 7.95 -0.55
N SER A 111 17.64 6.91 -0.41
CA SER A 111 17.40 5.82 0.53
C SER A 111 18.22 6.01 1.81
N SER A 112 17.54 6.03 2.95
CA SER A 112 18.13 6.02 4.28
C SER A 112 17.16 5.37 5.27
N LEU A 113 17.70 4.89 6.39
CA LEU A 113 16.95 4.38 7.53
C LEU A 113 16.89 5.37 8.69
N ASP A 114 17.53 6.52 8.54
CA ASP A 114 17.53 7.57 9.57
C ASP A 114 16.11 8.08 9.79
N VAL A 115 15.78 8.27 11.07
CA VAL A 115 14.47 8.73 11.51
C VAL A 115 14.58 9.85 12.52
N VAL A 116 13.54 10.68 12.58
CA VAL A 116 13.31 11.69 13.60
C VAL A 116 12.20 11.20 14.54
N PRO A 117 12.41 11.20 15.87
CA PRO A 117 11.35 10.86 16.82
C PRO A 117 10.29 11.98 16.87
N LEU A 118 9.01 11.59 16.89
CA LEU A 118 7.85 12.49 16.99
C LEU A 118 7.17 12.43 18.37
N GLY A 119 7.82 11.80 19.35
CA GLY A 119 7.27 11.51 20.67
C GLY A 119 6.31 10.33 20.67
N ARG A 120 5.48 10.22 21.71
CA ARG A 120 4.63 9.06 21.95
C ARG A 120 3.16 9.28 21.57
N THR A 121 2.48 8.19 21.21
CA THR A 121 1.01 8.13 21.15
C THR A 121 0.41 8.03 22.56
N GLU A 122 -0.92 8.12 22.67
CA GLU A 122 -1.65 7.93 23.94
C GLU A 122 -1.43 6.53 24.53
N GLU A 123 -1.27 5.50 23.68
CA GLU A 123 -0.93 4.15 24.11
C GLU A 123 0.55 3.97 24.48
N GLY A 124 1.35 5.04 24.47
CA GLY A 124 2.77 5.02 24.83
C GLY A 124 3.71 4.52 23.74
N ILE A 125 3.25 4.43 22.49
CA ILE A 125 4.06 3.98 21.36
C ILE A 125 4.97 5.11 20.91
N GLU A 126 6.29 4.90 20.93
CA GLU A 126 7.24 5.90 20.39
C GLU A 126 7.17 5.93 18.87
N THR A 127 6.99 7.12 18.31
CA THR A 127 6.75 7.30 16.88
C THR A 127 7.91 7.98 16.16
N TYR A 128 8.06 7.65 14.89
CA TYR A 128 9.18 8.04 14.04
C TYR A 128 8.71 8.42 12.65
N ILE A 129 9.45 9.31 12.01
CA ILE A 129 9.32 9.65 10.59
C ILE A 129 10.70 9.64 9.94
N ASP A 130 10.79 9.25 8.67
CA ASP A 130 12.00 9.35 7.85
C ASP A 130 12.60 10.77 7.95
N LYS A 131 13.90 10.84 8.17
CA LYS A 131 14.60 12.12 8.36
C LYS A 131 14.51 13.05 7.14
N ASN A 132 14.68 12.52 5.92
CA ASN A 132 14.57 13.31 4.70
C ASN A 132 13.13 13.79 4.47
N ALA A 133 12.14 12.96 4.78
CA ALA A 133 10.73 13.33 4.72
C ALA A 133 10.40 14.44 5.73
N TYR A 134 10.96 14.36 6.94
CA TYR A 134 10.79 15.40 7.97
C TYR A 134 11.47 16.72 7.60
N GLU A 135 12.65 16.67 6.99
CA GLU A 135 13.41 17.85 6.54
C GLU A 135 12.86 18.45 5.24
N SER A 136 11.91 17.79 4.57
CA SER A 136 11.24 18.30 3.38
C SER A 136 10.16 19.33 3.71
N ASP A 137 9.68 20.05 2.68
CA ASP A 137 8.57 21.00 2.80
C ASP A 137 7.20 20.29 2.76
N GLY A 138 7.15 19.07 2.23
CA GLY A 138 5.93 18.28 2.16
C GLY A 138 6.18 16.84 1.70
N VAL A 139 5.37 15.93 2.22
CA VAL A 139 5.41 14.49 1.95
C VAL A 139 4.16 14.09 1.18
N PHE A 140 4.36 13.41 0.05
CA PHE A 140 3.30 12.84 -0.76
C PHE A 140 3.53 11.34 -0.93
N LEU A 141 2.59 10.51 -0.46
CA LEU A 141 2.74 9.05 -0.47
C LEU A 141 2.08 8.42 -1.69
N ILE A 142 2.65 7.35 -2.22
CA ILE A 142 2.06 6.54 -3.30
C ILE A 142 1.89 5.12 -2.78
N GLY A 143 0.64 4.70 -2.60
CA GLY A 143 0.33 3.43 -1.92
C GLY A 143 -0.88 2.72 -2.48
N ARG A 144 -0.78 1.39 -2.60
CA ARG A 144 -1.91 0.52 -2.96
C ARG A 144 -2.85 0.33 -1.78
N ILE A 145 -4.13 0.59 -2.00
CA ILE A 145 -5.20 0.25 -1.08
C ILE A 145 -5.61 -1.21 -1.34
N LYS A 146 -5.35 -2.10 -0.38
CA LYS A 146 -5.69 -3.53 -0.48
C LYS A 146 -5.97 -4.11 0.91
N TRP A 147 -6.83 -5.11 0.97
CA TRP A 147 -6.92 -5.95 2.15
C TRP A 147 -5.55 -6.56 2.51
N HIS A 148 -5.24 -6.58 3.79
CA HIS A 148 -4.05 -7.13 4.39
C HIS A 148 -4.14 -8.66 4.48
N THR A 149 -3.00 -9.32 4.33
CA THR A 149 -2.91 -10.78 4.37
C THR A 149 -3.25 -11.37 5.75
N ASP A 150 -2.91 -10.66 6.83
CA ASP A 150 -2.89 -11.20 8.20
C ASP A 150 -4.00 -10.68 9.13
N PHE A 151 -4.67 -9.57 8.79
CA PHE A 151 -5.75 -9.04 9.62
C PHE A 151 -6.89 -8.50 8.77
N SER A 152 -8.05 -8.29 9.40
CA SER A 152 -9.22 -7.69 8.77
C SER A 152 -9.62 -6.45 9.56
N GLY A 153 -9.88 -5.36 8.84
CA GLY A 153 -10.19 -4.07 9.43
C GLY A 153 -10.93 -3.16 8.47
N SER A 154 -11.38 -2.02 8.97
CA SER A 154 -11.90 -0.94 8.11
C SER A 154 -10.77 -0.12 7.47
N LEU A 155 -9.57 -0.19 8.05
CA LEU A 155 -8.32 0.34 7.52
C LEU A 155 -7.26 -0.77 7.51
N GLU A 156 -6.64 -1.03 6.35
CA GLU A 156 -5.72 -2.17 6.16
C GLU A 156 -4.39 -1.75 5.50
N SER A 157 -4.10 -2.17 4.26
CA SER A 157 -2.95 -1.64 3.52
C SER A 157 -3.35 -0.40 2.75
N GLY A 158 -2.52 0.64 2.79
CA GLY A 158 -2.78 1.90 2.12
C GLY A 158 -1.88 3.03 2.62
N LEU A 159 -2.33 4.27 2.45
CA LEU A 159 -1.54 5.46 2.79
C LEU A 159 -1.29 5.56 4.29
N PHE A 160 -2.28 5.25 5.13
CA PHE A 160 -2.12 5.28 6.59
C PHE A 160 -1.13 4.24 7.11
N LYS A 161 -1.13 3.04 6.53
CA LYS A 161 -0.11 2.03 6.86
C LYS A 161 1.28 2.47 6.40
N MET A 162 1.38 3.14 5.25
CA MET A 162 2.65 3.74 4.81
C MET A 162 3.11 4.88 5.73
N MET A 163 2.19 5.75 6.19
CA MET A 163 2.51 6.77 7.19
C MET A 163 3.02 6.15 8.49
N ALA A 164 2.31 5.15 9.01
CA ALA A 164 2.67 4.53 10.29
C ALA A 164 3.94 3.68 10.17
N ILE A 165 3.94 2.67 9.30
CA ILE A 165 5.02 1.67 9.23
C ILE A 165 6.10 2.07 8.23
N GLY A 166 5.70 2.61 7.07
CA GLY A 166 6.60 2.95 5.97
C GLY A 166 7.58 4.06 6.36
N LEU A 167 7.04 5.19 6.85
CA LEU A 167 7.83 6.35 7.28
C LEU A 167 8.58 6.10 8.58
N GLY A 168 8.10 5.20 9.44
CA GLY A 168 8.83 4.80 10.64
C GLY A 168 10.11 4.00 10.37
N LYS A 169 10.38 3.62 9.12
CA LYS A 169 11.53 2.80 8.72
C LYS A 169 11.66 1.54 9.57
N PHE A 170 12.87 1.01 9.70
CA PHE A 170 13.12 -0.17 10.51
C PHE A 170 12.87 0.09 12.02
N ALA A 171 13.26 1.27 12.52
CA ALA A 171 13.15 1.64 13.92
C ALA A 171 11.70 1.61 14.42
N GLY A 172 10.79 2.25 13.70
CA GLY A 172 9.36 2.25 13.97
C GLY A 172 8.72 0.90 13.70
N ALA A 173 8.99 0.30 12.52
CA ALA A 173 8.37 -0.98 12.15
C ALA A 173 8.59 -2.07 13.21
N ARG A 174 9.80 -2.17 13.80
CA ARG A 174 10.08 -3.13 14.87
C ARG A 174 9.17 -2.91 16.09
N GLN A 175 9.01 -1.68 16.53
CA GLN A 175 8.20 -1.36 17.71
C GLN A 175 6.70 -1.52 17.44
N TYR A 176 6.23 -1.03 16.31
CA TYR A 176 4.80 -1.04 15.98
C TYR A 176 4.25 -2.46 15.85
N HIS A 177 5.00 -3.39 15.26
CA HIS A 177 4.59 -4.80 15.20
C HIS A 177 4.58 -5.44 16.60
N THR A 178 5.50 -5.06 17.50
CA THR A 178 5.45 -5.52 18.90
C THR A 178 4.18 -5.04 19.61
N PHE A 179 3.81 -3.77 19.49
CA PHE A 179 2.56 -3.25 20.06
C PHE A 179 1.31 -3.86 19.41
N ALA A 180 1.39 -4.21 18.12
CA ALA A 180 0.28 -4.81 17.39
C ALA A 180 -0.14 -6.18 17.95
N TYR A 181 0.79 -6.95 18.57
CA TYR A 181 0.44 -8.19 19.27
C TYR A 181 -0.53 -7.98 20.44
N ARG A 182 -0.47 -6.81 21.09
CA ARG A 182 -1.34 -6.49 22.23
C ARG A 182 -2.59 -5.71 21.82
N LEU A 183 -2.42 -4.73 20.91
CA LEU A 183 -3.46 -3.74 20.60
C LEU A 183 -4.22 -4.04 19.29
N GLY A 184 -3.70 -4.94 18.46
CA GLY A 184 -4.14 -5.12 17.08
C GLY A 184 -3.46 -4.15 16.11
N LEU A 185 -3.13 -4.63 14.92
CA LEU A 185 -2.36 -3.85 13.94
C LEU A 185 -3.14 -2.64 13.39
N GLU A 186 -4.45 -2.75 13.18
CA GLU A 186 -5.28 -1.61 12.74
C GLU A 186 -5.22 -0.45 13.74
N ARG A 187 -5.35 -0.73 15.05
CA ARG A 187 -5.29 0.30 16.09
C ARG A 187 -3.93 0.99 16.13
N VAL A 188 -2.84 0.22 16.02
CA VAL A 188 -1.49 0.78 15.96
C VAL A 188 -1.30 1.66 14.72
N ILE A 189 -1.75 1.21 13.53
CA ILE A 189 -1.67 1.99 12.30
C ILE A 189 -2.41 3.32 12.44
N ARG A 190 -3.63 3.30 13.00
CA ARG A 190 -4.43 4.52 13.21
C ARG A 190 -3.74 5.50 14.16
N SER A 191 -3.34 5.01 15.33
CA SER A 191 -2.73 5.84 16.38
C SER A 191 -1.41 6.46 15.92
N VAL A 192 -0.51 5.63 15.37
CA VAL A 192 0.79 6.09 14.87
C VAL A 192 0.63 6.97 13.63
N GLY A 193 -0.23 6.59 12.68
CA GLY A 193 -0.46 7.37 11.47
C GLY A 193 -0.98 8.78 11.76
N LEU A 194 -1.88 8.94 12.74
CA LEU A 194 -2.36 10.26 13.18
C LEU A 194 -1.24 11.06 13.86
N LYS A 195 -0.39 10.42 14.66
CA LYS A 195 0.76 11.07 15.28
C LYS A 195 1.78 11.54 14.25
N VAL A 196 2.06 10.72 13.24
CA VAL A 196 2.95 11.09 12.11
C VAL A 196 2.34 12.23 11.29
N PHE A 197 1.03 12.18 11.01
CA PHE A 197 0.31 13.25 10.33
C PHE A 197 0.44 14.60 11.07
N ALA A 198 0.38 14.58 12.41
CA ALA A 198 0.52 15.77 13.25
C ALA A 198 1.91 16.45 13.18
N SER A 199 2.90 15.86 12.49
CA SER A 199 4.17 16.55 12.16
C SER A 199 3.99 17.75 11.23
N GLY A 200 2.83 17.86 10.55
CA GLY A 200 2.55 18.93 9.59
C GLY A 200 3.20 18.72 8.23
N LYS A 201 3.88 17.59 8.00
CA LYS A 201 4.59 17.31 6.75
C LYS A 201 3.74 16.62 5.69
N ILE A 202 2.67 15.92 6.07
CA ILE A 202 1.89 15.11 5.13
C ILE A 202 0.94 16.00 4.31
N LEU A 203 1.19 16.10 3.00
CA LEU A 203 0.28 16.77 2.06
C LEU A 203 -0.92 15.89 1.71
N GLY A 204 -0.70 14.58 1.62
CA GLY A 204 -1.66 13.59 1.18
C GLY A 204 -0.98 12.42 0.51
N GLY A 205 -1.70 11.76 -0.39
CA GLY A 205 -1.10 10.71 -1.23
C GLY A 205 -1.98 10.27 -2.38
N LEU A 206 -1.41 9.46 -3.26
CA LEU A 206 -2.10 8.79 -4.35
C LEU A 206 -2.45 7.36 -3.90
N ALA A 207 -3.73 7.13 -3.71
CA ALA A 207 -4.30 5.82 -3.45
C ALA A 207 -4.43 5.06 -4.77
N ILE A 208 -3.68 3.97 -4.91
CA ILE A 208 -3.75 3.06 -6.06
C ILE A 208 -4.75 1.95 -5.75
N GLN A 209 -5.70 1.71 -6.64
CA GLN A 209 -6.62 0.58 -6.60
C GLN A 209 -6.33 -0.34 -7.80
N GLU A 210 -6.22 -1.64 -7.54
CA GLU A 210 -6.03 -2.65 -8.59
C GLU A 210 -7.34 -3.42 -8.82
N GLY A 211 -7.59 -3.76 -10.08
CA GLY A 211 -8.70 -4.64 -10.46
C GLY A 211 -8.36 -6.12 -10.25
N ALA A 212 -9.30 -6.99 -10.66
CA ALA A 212 -9.17 -8.43 -10.48
C ALA A 212 -8.02 -9.04 -11.30
N HIS A 213 -7.61 -8.39 -12.40
CA HIS A 213 -6.51 -8.82 -13.26
C HIS A 213 -5.21 -8.07 -12.94
N HIS A 214 -5.10 -7.46 -11.75
CA HIS A 214 -3.99 -6.60 -11.34
C HIS A 214 -3.80 -5.36 -12.22
N GLU A 215 -4.77 -5.00 -13.05
CA GLU A 215 -4.74 -3.77 -13.83
C GLU A 215 -4.89 -2.54 -12.91
N THR A 216 -4.30 -1.41 -13.31
CA THR A 216 -4.48 -0.13 -12.59
C THR A 216 -5.93 0.35 -12.78
N ALA A 217 -6.77 0.11 -11.77
CA ALA A 217 -8.22 0.33 -11.83
C ALA A 217 -8.65 1.69 -11.26
N GLY A 218 -7.87 2.24 -10.33
CA GLY A 218 -8.14 3.52 -9.69
C GLY A 218 -6.85 4.21 -9.27
N LEU A 219 -6.81 5.52 -9.46
CA LEU A 219 -5.74 6.40 -9.03
C LEU A 219 -6.44 7.62 -8.44
N VAL A 220 -6.49 7.69 -7.11
CA VAL A 220 -7.28 8.69 -6.39
C VAL A 220 -6.35 9.52 -5.52
N VAL A 221 -6.34 10.84 -5.71
CA VAL A 221 -5.62 11.71 -4.79
C VAL A 221 -6.42 11.87 -3.50
N VAL A 222 -5.81 11.52 -2.38
CA VAL A 222 -6.36 11.69 -1.04
C VAL A 222 -5.65 12.86 -0.37
N SER A 223 -6.36 13.97 -0.22
CA SER A 223 -5.82 15.19 0.39
C SER A 223 -5.68 15.07 1.90
N GLY A 224 -4.59 15.60 2.44
CA GLY A 224 -4.40 15.85 3.87
C GLY A 224 -4.95 17.20 4.35
N ALA A 225 -5.41 18.09 3.47
CA ALA A 225 -5.77 19.47 3.84
C ALA A 225 -6.94 19.57 4.84
N GLN A 226 -7.80 18.55 4.89
CA GLN A 226 -8.93 18.46 5.85
C GLN A 226 -8.56 17.71 7.15
N GLY A 227 -7.29 17.36 7.33
CA GLY A 227 -6.76 16.69 8.51
C GLY A 227 -6.70 15.17 8.40
N GLY A 228 -5.92 14.55 9.28
CA GLY A 228 -5.61 13.12 9.22
C GLY A 228 -6.82 12.20 9.38
N LYS A 229 -7.87 12.62 10.10
CA LYS A 229 -9.12 11.85 10.24
C LYS A 229 -9.90 11.79 8.93
N ALA A 230 -10.04 12.92 8.23
CA ALA A 230 -10.72 12.96 6.93
C ALA A 230 -9.96 12.14 5.86
N LEU A 231 -8.62 12.19 5.87
CA LEU A 231 -7.78 11.33 5.03
C LEU A 231 -8.04 9.84 5.32
N MET A 232 -8.05 9.47 6.60
CA MET A 232 -8.33 8.10 7.05
C MET A 232 -9.71 7.61 6.60
N GLU A 233 -10.77 8.39 6.83
CA GLU A 233 -12.15 8.06 6.41
C GLU A 233 -12.26 7.92 4.89
N ARG A 234 -11.51 8.72 4.13
CA ARG A 234 -11.46 8.59 2.66
C ARG A 234 -10.77 7.29 2.26
N GLU A 235 -9.67 6.91 2.91
CA GLU A 235 -8.99 5.65 2.67
C GLU A 235 -9.88 4.43 3.01
N GLU A 236 -10.63 4.47 4.10
CA GLU A 236 -11.60 3.42 4.47
C GLU A 236 -12.66 3.20 3.39
N LYS A 237 -13.22 4.29 2.83
CA LYS A 237 -14.18 4.21 1.72
C LYS A 237 -13.57 3.58 0.48
N LEU A 238 -12.34 3.95 0.14
CA LEU A 238 -11.61 3.36 -1.00
C LEU A 238 -11.29 1.89 -0.76
N LEU A 239 -10.99 1.49 0.48
CA LEU A 239 -10.77 0.08 0.82
C LEU A 239 -12.07 -0.73 0.72
N ALA A 240 -13.19 -0.19 1.19
CA ALA A 240 -14.50 -0.83 1.07
C ALA A 240 -14.88 -1.04 -0.41
N GLU A 241 -14.60 -0.04 -1.26
CA GLU A 241 -14.76 -0.14 -2.70
C GLU A 241 -13.89 -1.26 -3.31
N VAL A 242 -12.58 -1.29 -3.03
CA VAL A 242 -11.69 -2.34 -3.54
C VAL A 242 -12.09 -3.73 -3.06
N LYS A 243 -12.54 -3.87 -1.81
CA LYS A 243 -13.07 -5.13 -1.27
C LYS A 243 -14.30 -5.63 -2.04
N SER A 244 -15.11 -4.73 -2.58
CA SER A 244 -16.26 -5.11 -3.42
C SER A 244 -15.85 -5.71 -4.77
N TRP A 245 -14.60 -5.51 -5.19
CA TRP A 245 -14.06 -6.07 -6.44
C TRP A 245 -13.34 -7.40 -6.24
N MET A 246 -13.20 -7.86 -4.98
CA MET A 246 -12.46 -9.07 -4.64
C MET A 246 -13.08 -10.31 -5.30
N ALA A 247 -12.23 -11.11 -5.96
CA ALA A 247 -12.62 -12.41 -6.49
C ALA A 247 -13.08 -13.36 -5.37
N LYS A 248 -14.06 -14.20 -5.67
CA LYS A 248 -14.59 -15.20 -4.73
C LYS A 248 -14.61 -16.56 -5.41
N LEU A 249 -14.37 -17.64 -4.66
CA LEU A 249 -14.52 -18.98 -5.22
C LEU A 249 -16.01 -19.25 -5.52
N PRO A 250 -16.34 -20.01 -6.58
CA PRO A 250 -17.71 -20.13 -7.11
C PRO A 250 -18.61 -21.07 -6.28
N ALA A 251 -18.20 -21.46 -5.07
CA ALA A 251 -18.95 -22.35 -4.20
C ALA A 251 -18.78 -21.91 -2.72
N PRO A 252 -19.79 -22.10 -1.87
CA PRO A 252 -19.70 -21.78 -0.44
C PRO A 252 -18.85 -22.78 0.35
N GLU A 253 -18.66 -23.99 -0.18
CA GLU A 253 -17.88 -25.06 0.42
C GLU A 253 -17.11 -25.83 -0.66
N ILE A 254 -15.86 -26.17 -0.37
CA ILE A 254 -14.90 -26.77 -1.31
C ILE A 254 -14.12 -27.86 -0.58
N ASP A 255 -14.26 -29.12 -1.02
CA ASP A 255 -13.53 -30.26 -0.45
C ASP A 255 -12.02 -30.15 -0.69
N ILE A 256 -11.63 -29.82 -1.93
CA ILE A 256 -10.24 -29.72 -2.36
C ILE A 256 -10.08 -28.50 -3.28
N LEU A 257 -9.28 -27.53 -2.84
CA LEU A 257 -8.84 -26.39 -3.63
C LEU A 257 -7.43 -26.67 -4.17
N ILE A 258 -7.30 -26.79 -5.48
CA ILE A 258 -6.01 -26.95 -6.16
C ILE A 258 -5.53 -25.57 -6.61
N ILE A 259 -4.36 -25.16 -6.15
CA ILE A 259 -3.73 -23.88 -6.49
C ILE A 259 -2.59 -24.12 -7.47
N ASP A 260 -2.61 -23.41 -8.59
CA ASP A 260 -1.61 -23.54 -9.65
C ASP A 260 -0.42 -22.60 -9.51
N GLU A 261 -0.64 -21.42 -8.91
CA GLU A 261 0.38 -20.39 -8.78
C GLU A 261 0.44 -19.83 -7.36
N MET A 262 1.66 -19.63 -6.87
CA MET A 262 1.91 -18.95 -5.60
C MET A 262 3.17 -18.09 -5.66
N GLY A 263 3.18 -16.99 -4.90
CA GLY A 263 4.33 -16.10 -4.83
C GLY A 263 4.10 -14.89 -3.93
N LYS A 264 5.19 -14.28 -3.44
CA LYS A 264 5.12 -13.08 -2.58
C LYS A 264 4.47 -11.88 -3.28
N ASN A 265 4.49 -11.86 -4.60
CA ASN A 265 3.82 -10.88 -5.46
C ASN A 265 2.28 -11.02 -5.41
N ILE A 266 1.74 -12.22 -5.24
CA ILE A 266 0.29 -12.45 -5.08
C ILE A 266 -0.18 -11.95 -3.71
N SER A 267 0.51 -12.40 -2.66
CA SER A 267 0.21 -12.10 -1.26
C SER A 267 1.45 -12.29 -0.41
N GLY A 268 1.53 -11.64 0.76
CA GLY A 268 2.67 -11.80 1.66
C GLY A 268 2.94 -13.25 2.06
N ALA A 269 1.89 -14.08 2.14
CA ALA A 269 1.95 -15.51 2.47
C ALA A 269 2.10 -16.43 1.25
N GLY A 270 2.23 -15.89 0.03
CA GLY A 270 2.33 -16.68 -1.21
C GLY A 270 0.98 -16.89 -1.92
N MET A 271 -0.12 -16.99 -1.18
CA MET A 271 -1.49 -17.12 -1.72
C MET A 271 -2.42 -16.08 -1.10
N ASP A 272 -3.49 -15.69 -1.78
CA ASP A 272 -4.45 -14.73 -1.24
C ASP A 272 -5.29 -15.36 -0.11
N THR A 273 -4.91 -15.03 1.12
CA THR A 273 -5.44 -15.61 2.37
C THR A 273 -6.94 -15.42 2.52
N LYS A 274 -7.50 -14.33 1.98
CA LYS A 274 -8.93 -14.02 2.05
C LYS A 274 -9.75 -14.69 0.95
N VAL A 275 -9.11 -15.15 -0.13
CA VAL A 275 -9.79 -15.94 -1.18
C VAL A 275 -9.81 -17.42 -0.81
N ILE A 276 -8.67 -17.96 -0.34
CA ILE A 276 -8.53 -19.39 0.00
C ILE A 276 -9.00 -19.74 1.43
N ASN A 277 -9.39 -18.73 2.20
CA ASN A 277 -9.80 -18.84 3.60
C ASN A 277 -8.75 -19.54 4.50
N ARG A 278 -7.52 -19.03 4.52
CA ARG A 278 -6.43 -19.46 5.41
C ARG A 278 -5.69 -18.28 6.01
N SER A 279 -5.32 -18.36 7.28
CA SER A 279 -4.42 -17.35 7.86
C SER A 279 -2.98 -17.57 7.40
N ILE A 280 -2.09 -16.62 7.71
CA ILE A 280 -0.64 -16.78 7.48
C ILE A 280 -0.03 -17.95 8.26
N ASN A 281 -0.70 -18.40 9.34
CA ASN A 281 -0.31 -19.54 10.16
C ASN A 281 -1.13 -20.79 9.80
N CYS A 282 -1.77 -20.81 8.63
CA CYS A 282 -2.60 -21.91 8.14
C CYS A 282 -3.78 -22.28 9.06
N HIS A 283 -4.28 -21.35 9.88
CA HIS A 283 -5.51 -21.57 10.64
C HIS A 283 -6.66 -21.87 9.68
N TYR A 284 -7.53 -22.80 10.10
CA TYR A 284 -8.62 -23.32 9.30
C TYR A 284 -9.79 -22.33 9.25
N ASN A 285 -10.18 -21.94 8.03
CA ASN A 285 -11.31 -21.06 7.72
C ASN A 285 -11.53 -19.87 8.68
N PRO A 286 -10.53 -18.99 8.90
CA PRO A 286 -10.61 -17.94 9.90
C PRO A 286 -11.48 -16.74 9.48
N PHE A 287 -11.91 -16.65 8.21
CA PHE A 287 -12.67 -15.51 7.70
C PHE A 287 -14.15 -15.89 7.48
N PRO A 288 -15.10 -15.26 8.20
CA PRO A 288 -16.49 -15.71 8.28
C PRO A 288 -17.32 -15.56 7.00
N ASP A 289 -16.92 -14.68 6.07
CA ASP A 289 -17.66 -14.39 4.82
C ASP A 289 -16.98 -14.95 3.57
N THR A 290 -16.19 -16.01 3.76
CA THR A 290 -15.41 -16.64 2.69
C THR A 290 -15.70 -18.14 2.66
N PRO A 291 -15.57 -18.79 1.48
CA PRO A 291 -15.88 -20.22 1.35
C PRO A 291 -15.16 -21.10 2.37
N VAL A 292 -15.84 -22.15 2.82
CA VAL A 292 -15.23 -23.22 3.62
C VAL A 292 -14.36 -24.04 2.69
N VAL A 293 -13.05 -24.03 2.89
CA VAL A 293 -12.12 -24.87 2.13
C VAL A 293 -11.59 -25.95 3.04
N HIS A 294 -11.85 -27.22 2.75
CA HIS A 294 -11.40 -28.34 3.60
C HIS A 294 -9.92 -28.64 3.40
N ARG A 295 -9.48 -28.78 2.15
CA ARG A 295 -8.08 -29.09 1.80
C ARG A 295 -7.57 -28.14 0.73
N ILE A 296 -6.30 -27.78 0.86
CA ILE A 296 -5.58 -27.00 -0.15
C ILE A 296 -4.39 -27.83 -0.62
N TYR A 297 -4.25 -27.95 -1.93
CA TYR A 297 -3.11 -28.57 -2.57
C TYR A 297 -2.50 -27.57 -3.54
N VAL A 298 -1.23 -27.23 -3.37
CA VAL A 298 -0.50 -26.41 -4.34
C VAL A 298 0.18 -27.35 -5.33
N ARG A 299 -0.17 -27.24 -6.61
CA ARG A 299 0.32 -28.10 -7.67
C ARG A 299 1.71 -27.65 -8.13
N GLY A 300 2.65 -28.58 -8.25
CA GLY A 300 3.91 -28.34 -8.96
C GLY A 300 4.97 -27.52 -8.21
N LEU A 301 5.00 -27.59 -6.87
CA LEU A 301 6.12 -27.11 -6.06
C LEU A 301 7.19 -28.19 -5.87
#